data_AF-A0A0C3FCB1-F1
#
_entry.id   AF-A0A0C3FCB1-F1
#
_cell.length_a   1.000
_cell.length_b   1.000
_cell.length_c   1.000
_cell.angle_alpha   90.00
_cell.angle_beta   90.00
_cell.angle_gamma   90.00
#
_symmetry.space_group_name_H-M   'P 1'
#
loop_
_entity.id
_entity.type
_entity.pdbx_description
1 polymer ?
#
loop_
_entity_poly.entity_id
_entity_poly.type
_entity_poly.pdbx_seq_one_letter_code
_entity_poly.pdbx_strand_id
1 'polypeptide(L)'
;MPEFCDFSFASVHRFVDPESGQSTPLQIATTTNGQGCRLAGRIRREIVAKLPKEVGAAVEKMGKLRTMTRASDEVVDSGLDSELNEDNGVTTPNFPVPIRGSIETSSETALRRMKWVAQVSEYWPLPRLATMTTEDMQNLLRSEGMEAGSEVRHFSGGILSPFSKGVHSIHSLPHPASPNGKILLVGSGPGHPSLLTIATHNALTRHAHLVLSDKLVPAAVLALIPADVEVRIARKFPGNADGAQIEMMEAAVEAAQRGLTVVRLKQGDPVVYGRAGEEVLYFRAHGFEPIVIPGVSSALAAPTFAGIPVTQRGVAESFIVCTGVGRQGKDVKLPGYDRARTLVILMGVARLAQVLKALRDEAGHEEGPSPMRDGPTFPDNTPIAIIERGSMPDQRIITSTLKNIIAALESVGEQRPPGMIVIGWSVLALWGKGDVGVLDEGPVRDYERIGEWLGDASWRVKDGLDVGWDVL
;
A
#
# COMPACT_ATOMS: atom_id res chain seq x y z
N MET A 1 -3.85 43.00 -12.65
CA MET A 1 -2.69 42.30 -13.26
C MET A 1 -2.88 40.80 -13.54
N PRO A 2 -3.97 40.09 -13.18
CA PRO A 2 -4.22 38.75 -13.73
C PRO A 2 -4.87 38.74 -15.14
N GLU A 3 -5.35 39.87 -15.64
CA GLU A 3 -6.15 39.94 -16.89
C GLU A 3 -5.33 39.98 -18.19
N PHE A 4 -4.00 40.01 -18.12
CA PHE A 4 -3.13 40.20 -19.29
C PHE A 4 -2.12 39.07 -19.55
N CYS A 5 -2.08 38.03 -18.70
CA CYS A 5 -1.16 36.89 -18.82
C CYS A 5 -1.82 35.61 -18.29
N ASP A 6 -1.43 34.44 -18.82
CA ASP A 6 -1.94 33.12 -18.41
C ASP A 6 -1.34 32.59 -17.09
N PHE A 7 -0.52 33.39 -16.38
CA PHE A 7 0.14 32.97 -15.15
C PHE A 7 0.05 34.03 -14.05
N SER A 8 0.09 33.57 -12.79
CA SER A 8 0.09 34.42 -11.60
C SER A 8 1.34 34.19 -10.75
N PHE A 9 1.91 35.26 -10.21
CA PHE A 9 3.05 35.15 -9.30
C PHE A 9 2.62 34.55 -7.96
N ALA A 10 3.24 33.43 -7.60
CA ALA A 10 2.96 32.74 -6.36
C ALA A 10 3.68 33.38 -5.16
N SER A 11 3.09 33.21 -3.99
CA SER A 11 3.73 33.45 -2.70
C SER A 11 4.68 32.29 -2.41
N VAL A 12 5.99 32.54 -2.50
CA VAL A 12 7.06 31.53 -2.38
C VAL A 12 7.69 31.55 -0.98
N HIS A 13 8.08 30.38 -0.48
CA HIS A 13 8.97 30.20 0.67
C HIS A 13 10.12 29.29 0.27
N ARG A 14 11.34 29.68 0.64
CA ARG A 14 12.55 28.86 0.47
C ARG A 14 13.01 28.37 1.83
N PHE A 15 13.19 27.07 1.97
CA PHE A 15 13.63 26.46 3.21
C PHE A 15 15.13 26.70 3.42
N VAL A 16 15.53 26.92 4.66
CA VAL A 16 16.92 27.05 5.08
C VAL A 16 17.31 25.87 5.96
N ASP A 17 18.55 25.44 5.86
CA ASP A 17 19.10 24.42 6.73
C ASP A 17 19.29 25.00 8.14
N PRO A 18 18.75 24.33 9.19
CA PRO A 18 18.73 24.88 10.54
C PRO A 18 20.12 24.94 11.21
N GLU A 19 21.09 24.15 10.77
CA GLU A 19 22.45 24.12 11.35
C GLU A 19 23.39 25.11 10.66
N SER A 20 23.35 25.18 9.34
CA SER A 20 24.24 26.00 8.51
C SER A 20 23.64 27.36 8.13
N GLY A 21 22.32 27.54 8.24
CA GLY A 21 21.60 28.74 7.82
C GLY A 21 21.55 28.96 6.30
N GLN A 22 22.07 28.02 5.51
CA GLN A 22 22.10 28.14 4.05
C GLN A 22 20.76 27.77 3.43
N SER A 23 20.46 28.37 2.27
CA SER A 23 19.25 28.04 1.53
C SER A 23 19.34 26.62 0.97
N THR A 24 18.32 25.80 1.27
CA THR A 24 18.18 24.46 0.71
C THR A 24 17.62 24.51 -0.72
N PRO A 25 17.65 23.39 -1.46
CA PRO A 25 16.99 23.28 -2.76
C PRO A 25 15.46 23.34 -2.69
N LEU A 26 14.85 23.10 -1.53
CA LEU A 26 13.40 23.02 -1.39
C LEU A 26 12.72 24.40 -1.39
N GLN A 27 11.67 24.52 -2.20
CA GLN A 27 10.80 25.70 -2.26
C GLN A 27 9.33 25.28 -2.28
N ILE A 28 8.47 26.08 -1.69
CA ILE A 28 7.01 25.94 -1.78
C ILE A 28 6.43 27.24 -2.29
N ALA A 29 5.56 27.12 -3.29
CA ALA A 29 4.84 28.22 -3.91
C ALA A 29 3.34 28.02 -3.71
N THR A 30 2.64 29.09 -3.36
CA THR A 30 1.17 29.09 -3.18
C THR A 30 0.56 30.22 -4.00
N THR A 31 -0.47 29.93 -4.78
CA THR A 31 -1.23 30.94 -5.52
C THR A 31 -2.72 30.76 -5.28
N THR A 32 -3.46 31.87 -5.38
CA THR A 32 -4.93 31.88 -5.39
C THR A 32 -5.45 32.44 -6.72
N ASN A 33 -4.60 32.47 -7.76
CA ASN A 33 -4.91 33.02 -9.08
C ASN A 33 -5.55 34.42 -9.00
N GLY A 34 -4.99 35.27 -8.13
CA GLY A 34 -5.46 36.65 -7.92
C GLY A 34 -6.70 36.81 -7.04
N GLN A 35 -7.38 35.73 -6.67
CA GLN A 35 -8.63 35.77 -5.88
C GLN A 35 -8.40 36.03 -4.37
N GLY A 36 -7.15 35.95 -3.90
CA GLY A 36 -6.85 36.15 -2.47
C GLY A 36 -5.36 36.22 -2.16
N CYS A 37 -4.67 37.28 -2.61
CA CYS A 37 -3.21 37.40 -2.43
C CYS A 37 -2.75 37.29 -0.95
N ARG A 38 -3.52 37.87 -0.02
CA ARG A 38 -3.24 37.75 1.43
C ARG A 38 -3.49 36.34 1.96
N LEU A 39 -4.49 35.65 1.42
CA LEU A 39 -4.80 34.26 1.79
C LEU A 39 -3.72 33.30 1.30
N ALA A 40 -3.18 33.48 0.09
CA ALA A 40 -2.02 32.73 -0.39
C ALA A 40 -0.83 32.83 0.59
N GLY A 41 -0.54 34.04 1.08
CA GLY A 41 0.50 34.25 2.10
C GLY A 41 0.21 33.60 3.46
N ARG A 42 -1.07 33.44 3.85
CA ARG A 42 -1.46 32.70 5.06
C ARG A 42 -1.32 31.19 4.85
N ILE A 43 -1.86 30.65 3.76
CA ILE A 43 -1.77 29.23 3.41
C ILE A 43 -0.31 28.78 3.36
N ARG A 44 0.57 29.56 2.71
CA ARG A 44 2.02 29.29 2.71
C ARG A 44 2.57 29.13 4.12
N ARG A 45 2.22 30.02 5.05
CA ARG A 45 2.72 29.97 6.44
C ARG A 45 2.21 28.73 7.17
N GLU A 46 0.95 28.35 6.97
CA GLU A 46 0.40 27.12 7.54
C GLU A 46 1.10 25.87 7.00
N ILE A 47 1.35 25.79 5.69
CA ILE A 47 2.08 24.69 5.06
C ILE A 47 3.51 24.61 5.63
N VAL A 48 4.22 25.73 5.68
CA VAL A 48 5.59 25.79 6.21
C VAL A 48 5.63 25.40 7.69
N ALA A 49 4.65 25.79 8.49
CA ALA A 49 4.58 25.46 9.91
C ALA A 49 4.29 23.96 10.18
N LYS A 50 3.59 23.28 9.26
CA LYS A 50 3.27 21.85 9.38
C LYS A 50 4.37 20.92 8.90
N LEU A 51 5.32 21.41 8.10
CA LEU A 51 6.41 20.59 7.59
C LEU A 51 7.50 20.40 8.65
N PRO A 52 8.14 19.21 8.71
CA PRO A 52 9.30 18.99 9.57
C PRO A 52 10.43 19.98 9.25
N LYS A 53 11.19 20.41 10.26
CA LYS A 53 12.27 21.39 10.06
C LYS A 53 13.40 20.85 9.19
N GLU A 54 13.56 19.53 9.18
CA GLU A 54 14.63 18.79 8.52
C GLU A 54 14.32 18.48 7.04
N VAL A 55 13.14 18.87 6.54
CA VAL A 55 12.69 18.53 5.19
C VAL A 55 13.62 19.07 4.10
N GLY A 56 14.20 20.25 4.30
CA GLY A 56 15.17 20.83 3.36
C GLY A 56 16.48 20.04 3.31
N ALA A 57 16.97 19.59 4.46
CA ALA A 57 18.16 18.75 4.57
C ALA A 57 17.93 17.38 3.92
N ALA A 58 16.76 16.77 4.11
CA ALA A 58 16.40 15.51 3.45
C ALA A 58 16.47 15.62 1.91
N VAL A 59 15.95 16.71 1.33
CA VAL A 59 16.01 16.97 -0.12
C VAL A 59 17.45 17.11 -0.60
N GLU A 60 18.30 17.81 0.15
CA GLU A 60 19.72 17.95 -0.18
C GLU A 60 20.46 16.61 -0.17
N LYS A 61 20.18 15.76 0.83
CA LYS A 61 20.78 14.43 0.99
C LYS A 61 20.38 13.50 -0.16
N MET A 62 19.12 13.54 -0.60
CA MET A 62 18.66 12.81 -1.79
C MET A 62 19.33 13.32 -3.07
N GLY A 63 19.54 14.63 -3.20
CA GLY A 63 20.30 15.22 -4.30
C GLY A 63 21.73 14.67 -4.36
N LYS A 64 22.44 14.65 -3.22
CA LYS A 64 23.79 14.07 -3.10
C LYS A 64 23.81 12.59 -3.48
N LEU A 65 22.84 11.81 -3.01
CA LEU A 65 22.73 10.38 -3.33
C LEU A 65 22.51 10.11 -4.82
N ARG A 66 21.67 10.92 -5.51
CA ARG A 66 21.51 10.87 -6.98
C ARG A 66 22.81 11.20 -7.70
N THR A 67 23.52 12.25 -7.28
CA THR A 67 24.82 12.63 -7.88
C THR A 67 25.88 11.56 -7.68
N MET A 68 25.97 10.95 -6.49
CA MET A 68 26.91 9.86 -6.21
C MET A 68 26.65 8.63 -7.08
N THR A 69 25.38 8.36 -7.40
CA THR A 69 25.00 7.28 -8.32
C THR A 69 25.45 7.58 -9.75
N ARG A 70 25.39 8.85 -10.18
CA ARG A 70 25.85 9.25 -11.53
C ARG A 70 27.37 9.26 -11.64
N ALA A 71 28.07 9.71 -10.59
CA ALA A 71 29.53 9.85 -10.58
C ALA A 71 30.29 8.51 -10.50
N SER A 72 29.67 7.43 -10.01
CA SER A 72 30.31 6.10 -9.98
C SER A 72 30.45 5.44 -11.36
N ASP A 73 29.79 6.00 -12.38
CA ASP A 73 29.52 5.32 -13.64
C ASP A 73 30.09 6.07 -14.87
N GLU A 74 31.00 7.04 -14.69
CA GLU A 74 31.64 7.84 -15.76
C GLU A 74 32.68 7.07 -16.62
N VAL A 75 32.29 5.94 -17.20
CA VAL A 75 32.93 5.40 -18.41
C VAL A 75 31.83 4.86 -19.34
N VAL A 76 31.00 5.73 -19.91
CA VAL A 76 30.51 5.71 -21.32
C VAL A 76 29.85 7.07 -21.58
N ASP A 77 30.46 7.88 -22.45
CA ASP A 77 29.95 9.16 -22.95
C ASP A 77 29.14 9.00 -24.25
N SER A 78 28.22 9.93 -24.49
CA SER A 78 27.64 10.35 -25.77
C SER A 78 26.44 9.57 -26.36
N GLY A 79 25.38 9.39 -25.58
CA GLY A 79 24.07 8.98 -26.13
C GLY A 79 22.84 9.04 -25.21
N LEU A 80 23.03 9.24 -23.90
CA LEU A 80 21.96 9.15 -22.88
C LEU A 80 21.45 10.50 -22.37
N ASP A 81 21.97 11.61 -22.91
CA ASP A 81 21.57 12.97 -22.47
C ASP A 81 20.14 13.34 -22.89
N SER A 82 19.50 12.60 -23.81
CA SER A 82 18.09 12.84 -24.18
C SER A 82 17.09 12.02 -23.37
N GLU A 83 17.44 10.82 -22.88
CA GLU A 83 16.52 10.00 -22.06
C GLU A 83 16.57 10.37 -20.57
N LEU A 84 17.60 11.09 -20.12
CA LEU A 84 17.75 11.51 -18.72
C LEU A 84 17.32 12.96 -18.45
N ASN A 85 17.03 13.74 -19.49
CA ASN A 85 16.49 15.10 -19.40
C ASN A 85 14.97 15.18 -19.65
N GLU A 86 14.29 14.06 -19.89
CA GLU A 86 12.82 13.98 -19.85
C GLU A 86 12.29 13.92 -18.39
N ASP A 87 12.81 14.77 -17.49
CA ASP A 87 12.31 14.93 -16.11
C ASP A 87 11.09 15.90 -16.06
N ASN A 88 10.37 16.05 -17.19
CA ASN A 88 9.02 16.64 -17.24
C ASN A 88 7.91 15.57 -17.22
N GLY A 89 8.27 14.30 -17.15
CA GLY A 89 7.36 13.22 -16.84
C GLY A 89 8.01 12.34 -15.79
N VAL A 90 7.50 12.39 -14.55
CA VAL A 90 7.83 11.40 -13.52
C VAL A 90 7.50 10.03 -14.10
N THR A 91 8.51 9.35 -14.61
CA THR A 91 8.39 8.04 -15.24
C THR A 91 9.28 7.10 -14.46
N THR A 92 8.67 6.32 -13.57
CA THR A 92 9.34 5.17 -12.95
C THR A 92 9.25 4.00 -13.94
N PRO A 93 10.35 3.46 -14.49
CA PRO A 93 10.24 2.40 -15.49
C PRO A 93 9.84 1.08 -14.81
N ASN A 94 8.54 0.76 -14.86
CA ASN A 94 7.93 -0.51 -14.43
C ASN A 94 8.18 -1.65 -15.43
N PHE A 95 9.43 -1.84 -15.84
CA PHE A 95 9.84 -3.05 -16.54
C PHE A 95 10.43 -4.07 -15.55
N PRO A 96 10.08 -5.37 -15.68
CA PRO A 96 10.69 -6.42 -14.89
C PRO A 96 12.21 -6.40 -15.07
N VAL A 97 12.94 -6.55 -13.97
CA VAL A 97 14.39 -6.72 -13.99
C VAL A 97 14.70 -8.06 -14.65
N PRO A 98 15.55 -8.10 -15.69
CA PRO A 98 16.05 -9.36 -16.22
C PRO A 98 16.70 -10.17 -15.10
N ILE A 99 16.35 -11.45 -15.00
CA ILE A 99 16.98 -12.40 -14.07
C ILE A 99 18.49 -12.37 -14.32
N ARG A 100 19.29 -12.35 -13.24
CA ARG A 100 20.77 -12.37 -13.29
C ARG A 100 21.27 -13.23 -14.46
N GLY A 101 21.73 -12.57 -15.52
CA GLY A 101 22.64 -13.16 -16.48
C GLY A 101 24.04 -13.15 -15.86
N SER A 102 24.88 -14.10 -16.24
CA SER A 102 26.23 -14.28 -15.66
C SER A 102 27.21 -13.12 -15.89
N ILE A 103 26.80 -12.05 -16.59
CA ILE A 103 27.57 -10.82 -16.81
C ILE A 103 26.56 -9.66 -16.86
N GLU A 104 26.62 -8.75 -15.89
CA GLU A 104 25.72 -7.60 -15.76
C GLU A 104 26.46 -6.33 -16.24
N THR A 105 25.84 -5.52 -17.09
CA THR A 105 26.50 -4.33 -17.64
C THR A 105 26.54 -3.19 -16.63
N SER A 106 27.51 -2.28 -16.76
CA SER A 106 27.61 -1.08 -15.92
C SER A 106 26.35 -0.21 -15.98
N SER A 107 25.72 -0.14 -17.16
CA SER A 107 24.45 0.59 -17.39
C SER A 107 23.26 -0.02 -16.63
N GLU A 108 23.11 -1.35 -16.61
CA GLU A 108 22.03 -2.03 -15.85
C GLU A 108 22.20 -1.85 -14.34
N THR A 109 23.44 -1.79 -13.87
CA THR A 109 23.77 -1.52 -12.46
C THR A 109 23.38 -0.08 -12.07
N ALA A 110 23.68 0.89 -12.94
CA ALA A 110 23.32 2.30 -12.76
C ALA A 110 21.80 2.52 -12.67
N LEU A 111 21.04 1.92 -13.59
CA LEU A 111 19.57 1.97 -13.62
C LEU A 111 18.95 1.38 -12.34
N ARG A 112 19.51 0.30 -11.80
CA ARG A 112 19.04 -0.31 -10.55
C ARG A 112 19.34 0.56 -9.34
N ARG A 113 20.55 1.10 -9.23
CA ARG A 113 20.91 2.05 -8.16
C ARG A 113 20.01 3.28 -8.19
N MET A 114 19.72 3.84 -9.37
CA MET A 114 18.83 5.00 -9.49
C MET A 114 17.39 4.67 -9.06
N LYS A 115 16.88 3.47 -9.41
CA LYS A 115 15.58 2.98 -8.91
C LYS A 115 15.58 2.79 -7.39
N TRP A 116 16.69 2.33 -6.81
CA TRP A 116 16.85 2.21 -5.36
C TRP A 116 16.83 3.58 -4.66
N VAL A 117 17.54 4.57 -5.21
CA VAL A 117 17.54 5.95 -4.73
C VAL A 117 16.11 6.54 -4.75
N ALA A 118 15.34 6.29 -5.81
CA ALA A 118 13.94 6.73 -5.89
C ALA A 118 13.07 6.10 -4.78
N GLN A 119 13.24 4.81 -4.50
CA GLN A 119 12.52 4.14 -3.41
C GLN A 119 12.92 4.69 -2.03
N VAL A 120 14.19 5.01 -1.83
CA VAL A 120 14.66 5.61 -0.58
C VAL A 120 14.01 6.99 -0.36
N SER A 121 13.92 7.84 -1.39
CA SER A 121 13.21 9.13 -1.25
C SER A 121 11.72 8.98 -0.95
N GLU A 122 11.07 7.95 -1.47
CA GLU A 122 9.62 7.79 -1.37
C GLU A 122 9.18 7.19 -0.02
N TYR A 123 9.95 6.22 0.50
CA TYR A 123 9.50 5.39 1.63
C TYR A 123 10.22 5.65 2.96
N TRP A 124 11.36 6.36 2.96
CA TRP A 124 12.07 6.62 4.22
C TRP A 124 11.56 7.88 4.91
N PRO A 125 11.45 7.88 6.26
CA PRO A 125 11.10 9.08 7.00
C PRO A 125 12.08 10.23 6.74
N LEU A 126 11.56 11.45 6.56
CA LEU A 126 12.37 12.66 6.32
C LEU A 126 13.50 12.86 7.36
N PRO A 127 13.29 12.63 8.67
CA PRO A 127 14.37 12.78 9.65
C PRO A 127 15.54 11.81 9.38
N ARG A 128 15.23 10.58 8.98
CA ARG A 128 16.25 9.58 8.65
C ARG A 128 17.06 9.98 7.43
N LEU A 129 16.40 10.52 6.41
CA LEU A 129 17.07 11.02 5.20
C LEU A 129 17.98 12.21 5.51
N ALA A 130 17.50 13.13 6.34
CA ALA A 130 18.26 14.31 6.74
C ALA A 130 19.56 13.96 7.50
N THR A 131 19.53 12.91 8.34
CA THR A 131 20.68 12.50 9.16
C THR A 131 21.68 11.59 8.44
N MET A 132 21.45 11.22 7.18
CA MET A 132 22.36 10.31 6.46
C MET A 132 23.76 10.92 6.32
N THR A 133 24.78 10.17 6.72
CA THR A 133 26.18 10.51 6.46
C THR A 133 26.60 10.08 5.06
N THR A 134 27.72 10.62 4.56
CA THR A 134 28.28 10.18 3.28
C THR A 134 28.66 8.70 3.29
N GLU A 135 29.09 8.18 4.44
CA GLU A 135 29.40 6.76 4.63
C GLU A 135 28.12 5.90 4.55
N ASP A 136 27.02 6.33 5.19
CA ASP A 136 25.73 5.66 5.07
C ASP A 136 25.24 5.60 3.63
N MET A 137 25.41 6.70 2.88
CA MET A 137 25.06 6.77 1.46
C MET A 137 25.91 5.81 0.62
N GLN A 138 27.22 5.75 0.87
CA GLN A 138 28.12 4.81 0.17
C GLN A 138 27.78 3.36 0.51
N ASN A 139 27.50 3.04 1.78
CA ASN A 139 27.10 1.71 2.21
C ASN A 139 25.75 1.31 1.61
N LEU A 140 24.82 2.26 1.50
CA LEU A 140 23.53 2.05 0.85
C LEU A 140 23.67 1.76 -0.64
N LEU A 141 24.66 2.34 -1.31
CA LEU A 141 24.99 2.05 -2.72
C LEU A 141 25.86 0.79 -2.91
N ARG A 142 26.61 0.37 -1.89
CA ARG A 142 27.50 -0.82 -1.91
C ARG A 142 26.83 -2.13 -1.46
N SER A 143 25.85 -2.06 -0.57
CA SER A 143 25.19 -3.24 0.03
C SER A 143 24.33 -4.06 -0.93
N GLU A 144 24.34 -3.76 -2.23
CA GLU A 144 23.85 -4.65 -3.30
C GLU A 144 24.81 -5.84 -3.61
N GLY A 145 25.74 -6.19 -2.70
CA GLY A 145 26.91 -7.04 -3.01
C GLY A 145 27.21 -8.29 -2.15
N MET A 146 26.40 -8.73 -1.18
CA MET A 146 26.70 -9.99 -0.43
C MET A 146 25.50 -10.96 -0.31
N GLU A 147 25.61 -12.01 -1.12
CA GLU A 147 25.29 -13.44 -0.90
C GLU A 147 23.87 -13.88 -0.52
N ALA A 148 23.11 -14.27 -1.56
CA ALA A 148 22.32 -15.51 -1.55
C ALA A 148 23.25 -16.67 -1.95
N GLY A 149 23.56 -17.57 -1.01
CA GLY A 149 24.38 -18.75 -1.29
C GLY A 149 24.98 -19.41 -0.06
N SER A 150 24.20 -20.20 0.67
CA SER A 150 24.76 -21.29 1.48
C SER A 150 23.80 -22.47 1.48
N GLU A 151 24.38 -23.65 1.41
CA GLU A 151 23.82 -24.91 0.92
C GLU A 151 22.64 -25.45 1.75
N VAL A 152 21.57 -25.80 1.05
CA VAL A 152 20.47 -26.62 1.57
C VAL A 152 20.97 -28.05 1.78
N ARG A 153 21.22 -28.44 3.04
CA ARG A 153 21.35 -29.85 3.40
C ARG A 153 19.95 -30.46 3.53
N HIS A 154 19.58 -31.27 2.54
CA HIS A 154 18.43 -32.16 2.62
C HIS A 154 18.58 -33.12 3.82
N PHE A 155 17.71 -33.00 4.82
CA PHE A 155 17.46 -34.07 5.78
C PHE A 155 16.19 -34.82 5.38
N SER A 156 16.40 -36.01 4.82
CA SER A 156 15.37 -37.04 4.63
C SER A 156 15.18 -37.81 5.95
N GLY A 157 13.95 -37.84 6.45
CA GLY A 157 13.64 -38.55 7.69
C GLY A 157 12.16 -38.92 7.82
N GLY A 158 11.82 -40.12 7.31
CA GLY A 158 10.90 -41.07 7.94
C GLY A 158 9.45 -40.67 8.20
N ILE A 159 8.56 -41.15 7.33
CA ILE A 159 7.12 -41.28 7.58
C ILE A 159 6.89 -42.44 8.57
N LEU A 160 6.17 -42.19 9.67
CA LEU A 160 5.42 -43.23 10.39
C LEU A 160 4.04 -42.69 10.82
N SER A 161 3.01 -43.45 10.48
CA SER A 161 1.65 -43.46 11.07
C SER A 161 1.46 -44.82 11.79
N PRO A 162 0.32 -45.21 12.43
CA PRO A 162 -0.99 -44.54 12.57
C PRO A 162 -1.63 -44.55 13.99
N PHE A 163 -2.67 -43.71 14.17
CA PHE A 163 -3.88 -43.82 15.04
C PHE A 163 -3.81 -44.35 16.49
N SER A 164 -4.33 -43.57 17.46
CA SER A 164 -5.46 -44.01 18.31
C SER A 164 -6.19 -42.84 19.03
N LYS A 165 -7.46 -43.12 19.35
CA LYS A 165 -8.61 -42.26 19.69
C LYS A 165 -8.54 -41.52 21.04
N GLY A 166 -9.16 -40.33 21.08
CA GLY A 166 -9.67 -39.69 22.30
C GLY A 166 -10.23 -38.29 22.02
N VAL A 167 -11.56 -38.13 22.00
CA VAL A 167 -12.26 -36.86 21.78
C VAL A 167 -12.17 -36.00 23.04
N HIS A 168 -11.45 -34.87 23.00
CA HIS A 168 -11.47 -33.85 24.05
C HIS A 168 -11.47 -32.42 23.47
N SER A 169 -12.17 -31.53 24.18
CA SER A 169 -12.65 -30.19 23.81
C SER A 169 -11.58 -29.19 23.33
N ILE A 170 -11.95 -28.22 22.48
CA ILE A 170 -11.08 -27.19 21.85
C ILE A 170 -10.54 -26.14 22.85
N HIS A 171 -10.94 -26.18 24.11
CA HIS A 171 -10.43 -25.30 25.16
C HIS A 171 -9.73 -26.12 26.25
N SER A 172 -8.43 -25.83 26.43
CA SER A 172 -7.47 -26.41 27.37
C SER A 172 -6.80 -27.74 26.98
N LEU A 173 -5.59 -27.63 26.43
CA LEU A 173 -4.53 -28.63 26.55
C LEU A 173 -3.53 -28.19 27.64
N PRO A 174 -2.98 -29.09 28.45
CA PRO A 174 -1.82 -28.80 29.30
C PRO A 174 -0.61 -28.59 28.38
N HIS A 175 -0.04 -27.39 28.42
CA HIS A 175 1.16 -27.06 27.66
C HIS A 175 2.41 -27.45 28.47
N PRO A 176 3.43 -28.12 27.88
CA PRO A 176 4.75 -28.19 28.50
C PRO A 176 5.24 -26.77 28.78
N ALA A 177 5.91 -26.54 29.91
CA ALA A 177 6.30 -25.21 30.39
C ALA A 177 6.83 -24.33 29.24
N SER A 178 6.06 -23.32 28.86
CA SER A 178 6.40 -22.45 27.75
C SER A 178 7.72 -21.74 28.02
N PRO A 179 8.62 -21.57 27.03
CA PRO A 179 9.61 -20.51 27.11
C PRO A 179 8.92 -19.19 27.48
N ASN A 180 9.51 -18.39 28.37
CA ASN A 180 8.86 -17.21 28.95
C ASN A 180 8.38 -16.15 27.93
N GLY A 181 8.82 -16.23 26.67
CA GLY A 181 8.47 -15.27 25.63
C GLY A 181 7.10 -15.51 25.02
N LYS A 182 6.57 -14.47 24.37
CA LYS A 182 5.23 -14.46 23.77
C LYS A 182 5.29 -13.86 22.38
N ILE A 183 4.47 -14.37 21.46
CA ILE A 183 4.32 -13.80 20.13
C ILE A 183 2.88 -13.32 19.96
N LEU A 184 2.71 -12.03 19.67
CA LEU A 184 1.43 -11.39 19.41
C LEU A 184 1.38 -11.04 17.91
N LEU A 185 0.46 -11.65 17.17
CA LEU A 185 0.26 -11.40 15.75
C LEU A 185 -0.93 -10.47 15.56
N VAL A 186 -0.68 -9.19 15.27
CA VAL A 186 -1.68 -8.14 15.45
C VAL A 186 -1.93 -7.34 14.17
N GLY A 187 -3.17 -6.95 13.93
CA GLY A 187 -3.56 -6.09 12.82
C GLY A 187 -3.48 -4.61 13.17
N SER A 188 -2.84 -3.80 12.32
CA SER A 188 -2.72 -2.35 12.48
C SER A 188 -3.95 -1.58 12.02
N GLY A 189 -4.89 -2.23 11.34
CA GLY A 189 -5.91 -1.53 10.56
C GLY A 189 -5.36 -0.97 9.23
N PRO A 190 -6.19 -0.29 8.43
CA PRO A 190 -5.86 0.11 7.07
C PRO A 190 -4.88 1.29 6.97
N GLY A 191 -4.86 2.18 7.97
CA GLY A 191 -4.21 3.48 7.86
C GLY A 191 -4.30 4.31 9.14
N HIS A 192 -5.50 4.80 9.43
CA HIS A 192 -5.76 5.71 10.53
C HIS A 192 -5.45 5.09 11.91
N PRO A 193 -4.68 5.75 12.80
CA PRO A 193 -4.37 5.22 14.13
C PRO A 193 -5.60 4.90 14.99
N SER A 194 -6.67 5.70 14.88
CA SER A 194 -7.94 5.48 15.60
C SER A 194 -8.68 4.19 15.19
N LEU A 195 -8.23 3.50 14.13
CA LEU A 195 -8.76 2.17 13.73
C LEU A 195 -7.97 1.00 14.34
N LEU A 196 -6.96 1.27 15.16
CA LEU A 196 -6.35 0.23 15.98
C LEU A 196 -7.38 -0.28 16.97
N THR A 197 -7.46 -1.60 17.11
CA THR A 197 -8.19 -2.17 18.23
C THR A 197 -7.48 -1.80 19.53
N ILE A 198 -8.24 -1.66 20.62
CA ILE A 198 -7.66 -1.43 21.96
C ILE A 198 -6.65 -2.53 22.31
N ALA A 199 -6.90 -3.76 21.85
CA ALA A 199 -6.00 -4.89 22.03
C ALA A 199 -4.66 -4.70 21.28
N THR A 200 -4.69 -4.31 20.00
CA THR A 200 -3.45 -3.98 19.24
C THR A 200 -2.73 -2.79 19.87
N HIS A 201 -3.44 -1.73 20.23
CA HIS A 201 -2.86 -0.56 20.88
C HIS A 201 -2.12 -0.94 22.18
N ASN A 202 -2.75 -1.74 23.06
CA ASN A 202 -2.12 -2.20 24.29
C ASN A 202 -0.93 -3.15 24.03
N ALA A 203 -1.03 -4.01 23.01
CA ALA A 203 0.09 -4.86 22.60
C ALA A 203 1.32 -4.03 22.22
N LEU A 204 1.13 -2.97 21.41
CA LEU A 204 2.20 -2.08 20.97
C LEU A 204 2.76 -1.20 22.09
N THR A 205 1.90 -0.66 22.97
CA THR A 205 2.30 0.38 23.93
C THR A 205 2.69 -0.12 25.30
N ARG A 206 2.25 -1.32 25.71
CA ARG A 206 2.43 -1.81 27.09
C ARG A 206 3.15 -3.15 27.19
N HIS A 207 3.17 -3.94 26.13
CA HIS A 207 3.60 -5.34 26.19
C HIS A 207 4.76 -5.67 25.26
N ALA A 208 4.94 -4.91 24.18
CA ALA A 208 6.00 -5.15 23.21
C ALA A 208 7.37 -4.90 23.82
N HIS A 209 8.28 -5.87 23.66
CA HIS A 209 9.72 -5.65 23.82
C HIS A 209 10.39 -5.49 22.44
N LEU A 210 9.79 -6.08 21.41
CA LEU A 210 10.21 -6.01 20.01
C LEU A 210 8.97 -5.93 19.12
N VAL A 211 8.95 -4.99 18.17
CA VAL A 211 7.92 -4.89 17.13
C VAL A 211 8.51 -5.25 15.77
N LEU A 212 7.94 -6.27 15.14
CA LEU A 212 8.26 -6.69 13.78
C LEU A 212 7.16 -6.24 12.83
N SER A 213 7.37 -5.12 12.14
CA SER A 213 6.35 -4.46 11.32
C SER A 213 6.46 -4.81 9.83
N ASP A 214 5.32 -4.98 9.16
CA ASP A 214 5.28 -4.92 7.70
C ASP A 214 5.65 -3.53 7.17
N LYS A 215 6.19 -3.46 5.94
CA LYS A 215 6.56 -2.20 5.25
C LYS A 215 5.37 -1.26 5.08
N LEU A 216 4.18 -1.80 4.87
CA LEU A 216 2.98 -1.01 4.56
C LEU A 216 2.27 -0.45 5.79
N VAL A 217 2.77 -0.73 7.01
CA VAL A 217 2.20 -0.15 8.22
C VAL A 217 2.48 1.37 8.21
N PRO A 218 1.44 2.21 8.40
CA PRO A 218 1.59 3.66 8.37
C PRO A 218 2.50 4.22 9.47
N ALA A 219 3.22 5.29 9.14
CA ALA A 219 4.10 5.99 10.09
C ALA A 219 3.37 6.48 11.35
N ALA A 220 2.12 6.93 11.20
CA ALA A 220 1.30 7.40 12.33
C ALA A 220 0.99 6.27 13.34
N VAL A 221 0.89 5.01 12.89
CA VAL A 221 0.74 3.85 13.78
C VAL A 221 2.07 3.53 14.45
N LEU A 222 3.17 3.56 13.71
CA LEU A 222 4.50 3.30 14.26
C LEU A 222 4.91 4.33 15.32
N ALA A 223 4.45 5.58 15.18
CA ALA A 223 4.70 6.66 16.14
C ALA A 223 4.03 6.43 17.51
N LEU A 224 3.08 5.50 17.63
CA LEU A 224 2.49 5.11 18.91
C LEU A 224 3.39 4.17 19.72
N ILE A 225 4.38 3.54 19.07
CA ILE A 225 5.27 2.60 19.72
C ILE A 225 6.23 3.40 20.64
N PRO A 226 6.38 3.02 21.91
CA PRO A 226 7.32 3.68 22.82
C PRO A 226 8.75 3.67 22.28
N ALA A 227 9.50 4.75 22.53
CA ALA A 227 10.84 4.94 21.95
C ALA A 227 11.88 3.94 22.46
N ASP A 228 11.63 3.29 23.59
CA ASP A 228 12.46 2.24 24.19
C ASP A 228 12.20 0.84 23.61
N VAL A 229 11.15 0.69 22.78
CA VAL A 229 10.83 -0.57 22.12
C VAL A 229 11.52 -0.65 20.77
N GLU A 230 12.27 -1.74 20.54
CA GLU A 230 12.93 -1.98 19.26
C GLU A 230 11.88 -2.21 18.16
N VAL A 231 12.02 -1.52 17.01
CA VAL A 231 11.15 -1.70 15.84
C VAL A 231 11.97 -2.14 14.64
N ARG A 232 11.68 -3.35 14.13
CA ARG A 232 12.26 -3.88 12.88
C ARG A 232 11.20 -3.90 11.79
N ILE A 233 11.47 -3.19 10.69
CA ILE A 233 10.56 -3.11 9.54
C ILE A 233 11.02 -4.12 8.47
N ALA A 234 10.08 -4.92 7.97
CA ALA A 234 10.35 -5.93 6.95
C ALA A 234 10.91 -5.30 5.66
N ARG A 235 12.03 -5.84 5.17
CA ARG A 235 12.68 -5.41 3.92
C ARG A 235 12.05 -6.13 2.71
N LYS A 236 10.80 -5.78 2.40
CA LYS A 236 10.07 -6.37 1.25
C LYS A 236 10.39 -5.62 -0.05
N PHE A 237 11.08 -6.31 -0.97
CA PHE A 237 11.26 -5.89 -2.36
C PHE A 237 10.40 -6.74 -3.31
N PRO A 238 10.01 -6.22 -4.49
CA PRO A 238 9.39 -7.05 -5.52
C PRO A 238 10.30 -8.26 -5.82
N GLY A 239 9.76 -9.47 -5.65
CA GLY A 239 10.50 -10.74 -5.85
C GLY A 239 11.10 -11.38 -4.59
N ASN A 240 11.17 -10.69 -3.45
CA ASN A 240 11.72 -11.24 -2.18
C ASN A 240 10.70 -11.21 -1.01
N ALA A 241 9.41 -11.25 -1.31
CA ALA A 241 8.36 -11.20 -0.28
C ALA A 241 8.38 -12.42 0.66
N ASP A 242 8.73 -13.60 0.12
CA ASP A 242 8.83 -14.85 0.89
C ASP A 242 10.04 -14.84 1.82
N GLY A 243 11.21 -14.40 1.34
CA GLY A 243 12.42 -14.30 2.18
C GLY A 243 12.25 -13.32 3.33
N ALA A 244 11.68 -12.12 3.07
CA ALA A 244 11.39 -11.15 4.11
C ALA A 244 10.37 -11.66 5.15
N GLN A 245 9.45 -12.55 4.76
CA GLN A 245 8.52 -13.16 5.71
C GLN A 245 9.21 -14.19 6.60
N ILE A 246 10.06 -15.05 6.01
CA ILE A 246 10.85 -16.04 6.77
C ILE A 246 11.76 -15.32 7.77
N GLU A 247 12.46 -14.27 7.35
CA GLU A 247 13.33 -13.46 8.22
C GLU A 247 12.57 -12.90 9.44
N MET A 248 11.35 -12.38 9.23
CA MET A 248 10.53 -11.87 10.35
C MET A 248 10.06 -13.01 11.26
N MET A 249 9.72 -14.17 10.71
CA MET A 249 9.30 -15.32 11.51
C MET A 249 10.45 -15.86 12.36
N GLU A 250 11.64 -15.99 11.79
CA GLU A 250 12.87 -16.41 12.48
C GLU A 250 13.22 -15.43 13.61
N ALA A 251 13.21 -14.13 13.31
CA ALA A 251 13.47 -13.09 14.31
C ALA A 251 12.46 -13.12 15.47
N ALA A 252 11.19 -13.43 15.19
CA ALA A 252 10.16 -13.57 16.22
C ALA A 252 10.44 -14.77 17.14
N VAL A 253 10.79 -15.92 16.57
CA VAL A 253 11.13 -17.13 17.32
C VAL A 253 12.37 -16.90 18.18
N GLU A 254 13.43 -16.33 17.62
CA GLU A 254 14.67 -16.05 18.36
C GLU A 254 14.42 -15.10 19.55
N ALA A 255 13.67 -14.02 19.34
CA ALA A 255 13.32 -13.10 20.41
C ALA A 255 12.42 -13.75 21.47
N ALA A 256 11.44 -14.57 21.07
CA ALA A 256 10.58 -15.27 22.01
C ALA A 256 11.34 -16.36 22.81
N GLN A 257 12.34 -17.02 22.21
CA GLN A 257 13.23 -17.95 22.91
C GLN A 257 14.07 -17.26 24.00
N ARG A 258 14.41 -15.97 23.80
CA ARG A 258 15.06 -15.13 24.82
C ARG A 258 14.10 -14.63 25.91
N GLY A 259 12.83 -15.03 25.89
CA GLY A 259 11.85 -14.62 26.89
C GLY A 259 11.12 -13.31 26.58
N LEU A 260 11.33 -12.72 25.39
CA LEU A 260 10.74 -11.44 25.02
C LEU A 260 9.30 -11.59 24.53
N THR A 261 8.49 -10.55 24.73
CA THR A 261 7.19 -10.42 24.05
C THR A 261 7.37 -9.69 22.73
N VAL A 262 7.15 -10.42 21.63
CA VAL A 262 7.27 -9.94 20.26
C VAL A 262 5.89 -9.57 19.73
N VAL A 263 5.77 -8.38 19.16
CA VAL A 263 4.57 -7.96 18.41
C VAL A 263 4.87 -7.98 16.93
N ARG A 264 4.27 -8.92 16.21
CA ARG A 264 4.29 -8.98 14.75
C ARG A 264 3.12 -8.16 14.21
N LEU A 265 3.42 -6.92 13.81
CA LEU A 265 2.45 -5.93 13.35
C LEU A 265 2.24 -6.03 11.83
N LYS A 266 1.00 -6.34 11.42
CA LYS A 266 0.61 -6.54 10.04
C LYS A 266 -0.39 -5.47 9.61
N GLN A 267 -0.29 -5.00 8.36
CA GLN A 267 -1.24 -4.02 7.85
C GLN A 267 -2.64 -4.63 7.68
N GLY A 268 -3.68 -3.89 8.06
CA GLY A 268 -5.06 -4.34 7.96
C GLY A 268 -5.38 -5.39 9.02
N ASP A 269 -5.98 -6.49 8.56
CA ASP A 269 -6.26 -7.66 9.39
C ASP A 269 -5.23 -8.79 9.10
N PRO A 270 -4.70 -9.49 10.13
CA PRO A 270 -3.69 -10.53 9.92
C PRO A 270 -4.12 -11.67 9.01
N VAL A 271 -5.40 -12.07 9.05
CA VAL A 271 -5.91 -13.28 8.39
C VAL A 271 -6.53 -13.01 7.02
N VAL A 272 -6.93 -11.78 6.71
CA VAL A 272 -7.45 -11.40 5.38
C VAL A 272 -6.30 -11.02 4.45
N TYR A 273 -5.85 -11.97 3.60
CA TYR A 273 -4.71 -11.82 2.69
C TYR A 273 -3.38 -11.42 3.36
N GLY A 274 -3.31 -11.48 4.70
CA GLY A 274 -2.11 -11.15 5.47
C GLY A 274 -1.14 -12.31 5.65
N ARG A 275 -1.48 -13.56 5.25
CA ARG A 275 -0.64 -14.77 5.45
C ARG A 275 -0.41 -15.15 6.93
N ALA A 276 -1.23 -14.67 7.87
CA ALA A 276 -1.11 -15.05 9.28
C ALA A 276 -1.16 -16.56 9.53
N GLY A 277 -1.94 -17.32 8.75
CA GLY A 277 -2.00 -18.77 8.89
C GLY A 277 -0.64 -19.46 8.71
N GLU A 278 0.18 -18.97 7.78
CA GLU A 278 1.54 -19.49 7.58
C GLU A 278 2.45 -19.16 8.77
N GLU A 279 2.37 -17.92 9.27
CA GLU A 279 3.16 -17.47 10.42
C GLU A 279 2.78 -18.25 11.70
N VAL A 280 1.49 -18.51 11.92
CA VAL A 280 0.99 -19.30 13.06
C VAL A 280 1.53 -20.73 13.03
N LEU A 281 1.47 -21.40 11.88
CA LEU A 281 1.99 -22.76 11.74
C LEU A 281 3.51 -22.81 11.96
N TYR A 282 4.23 -21.80 11.47
CA TYR A 282 5.66 -21.68 11.69
C TYR A 282 6.00 -21.52 13.18
N PHE A 283 5.34 -20.60 13.90
CA PHE A 283 5.58 -20.41 15.33
C PHE A 283 5.25 -21.64 16.16
N ARG A 284 4.14 -22.32 15.84
CA ARG A 284 3.73 -23.55 16.53
C ARG A 284 4.75 -24.67 16.34
N ALA A 285 5.34 -24.80 15.15
CA ALA A 285 6.40 -25.76 14.88
C ALA A 285 7.67 -25.51 15.72
N HIS A 286 7.86 -24.27 16.20
CA HIS A 286 8.97 -23.87 17.08
C HIS A 286 8.58 -23.79 18.56
N GLY A 287 7.41 -24.32 18.94
CA GLY A 287 6.96 -24.38 20.33
C GLY A 287 6.31 -23.11 20.86
N PHE A 288 5.94 -22.15 20.00
CA PHE A 288 5.23 -20.93 20.38
C PHE A 288 3.81 -20.93 19.83
N GLU A 289 2.81 -20.82 20.71
CA GLU A 289 1.42 -20.58 20.30
C GLU A 289 1.16 -19.06 20.28
N PRO A 290 1.09 -18.42 19.09
CA PRO A 290 0.90 -16.98 19.01
C PRO A 290 -0.55 -16.58 19.34
N ILE A 291 -0.72 -15.42 19.96
CA ILE A 291 -2.04 -14.79 20.12
C ILE A 291 -2.31 -13.95 18.87
N VAL A 292 -3.35 -14.29 18.12
CA VAL A 292 -3.77 -13.52 16.93
C VAL A 292 -4.82 -12.50 17.33
N ILE A 293 -4.51 -11.21 17.14
CA ILE A 293 -5.42 -10.09 17.42
C ILE A 293 -5.94 -9.54 16.09
N PRO A 294 -7.27 -9.55 15.87
CA PRO A 294 -7.84 -9.06 14.62
C PRO A 294 -7.60 -7.55 14.45
N GLY A 295 -7.53 -7.14 13.19
CA GLY A 295 -7.47 -5.74 12.80
C GLY A 295 -8.67 -5.36 11.95
N VAL A 296 -8.90 -4.06 11.78
CA VAL A 296 -9.90 -3.60 10.82
C VAL A 296 -9.36 -3.84 9.41
N SER A 297 -10.00 -4.71 8.63
CA SER A 297 -9.56 -5.01 7.26
C SER A 297 -9.81 -3.82 6.33
N SER A 298 -8.87 -3.55 5.41
CA SER A 298 -9.05 -2.55 4.36
C SER A 298 -10.23 -2.88 3.45
N ALA A 299 -10.56 -4.16 3.28
CA ALA A 299 -11.73 -4.60 2.50
C ALA A 299 -13.06 -4.06 3.01
N LEU A 300 -13.14 -3.67 4.29
CA LEU A 300 -14.34 -3.08 4.91
C LEU A 300 -14.18 -1.58 5.14
N ALA A 301 -13.03 -1.18 5.70
CA ALA A 301 -12.80 0.20 6.09
C ALA A 301 -12.65 1.13 4.89
N ALA A 302 -11.81 0.80 3.91
CA ALA A 302 -11.55 1.73 2.80
C ALA A 302 -12.84 2.06 1.99
N PRO A 303 -13.73 1.10 1.67
CA PRO A 303 -15.06 1.42 1.12
C PRO A 303 -15.87 2.35 2.04
N THR A 304 -15.85 2.13 3.35
CA THR A 304 -16.56 2.99 4.32
C THR A 304 -16.04 4.44 4.27
N PHE A 305 -14.72 4.63 4.25
CA PHE A 305 -14.10 5.96 4.09
C PHE A 305 -14.39 6.61 2.72
N ALA A 306 -14.71 5.79 1.72
CA ALA A 306 -15.15 6.25 0.41
C ALA A 306 -16.67 6.53 0.32
N GLY A 307 -17.43 6.30 1.39
CA GLY A 307 -18.89 6.41 1.36
C GLY A 307 -19.55 5.28 0.56
N ILE A 308 -18.91 4.11 0.50
CA ILE A 308 -19.36 2.93 -0.24
C ILE A 308 -19.66 1.82 0.76
N PRO A 309 -20.94 1.49 1.01
CA PRO A 309 -21.29 0.35 1.85
C PRO A 309 -21.05 -0.93 1.07
N VAL A 310 -20.29 -1.89 1.62
CA VAL A 310 -20.03 -3.17 0.93
C VAL A 310 -21.27 -4.06 0.81
N THR A 311 -22.32 -3.77 1.60
CA THR A 311 -23.64 -4.39 1.52
C THR A 311 -24.70 -3.35 1.87
N GLN A 312 -25.82 -3.38 1.16
CA GLN A 312 -26.97 -2.51 1.43
C GLN A 312 -28.24 -3.20 0.91
N ARG A 313 -29.30 -3.23 1.74
CA ARG A 313 -30.59 -3.82 1.32
C ARG A 313 -31.11 -3.12 0.06
N GLY A 314 -31.61 -3.92 -0.87
CA GLY A 314 -32.08 -3.44 -2.18
C GLY A 314 -30.96 -3.01 -3.14
N VAL A 315 -29.69 -3.19 -2.77
CA VAL A 315 -28.52 -2.87 -3.62
C VAL A 315 -27.53 -4.02 -3.73
N ALA A 316 -27.00 -4.48 -2.60
CA ALA A 316 -26.02 -5.54 -2.52
C ALA A 316 -26.30 -6.42 -1.28
N GLU A 317 -26.68 -7.67 -1.53
CA GLU A 317 -27.02 -8.67 -0.51
C GLU A 317 -25.80 -9.48 -0.07
N SER A 318 -24.75 -9.48 -0.88
CA SER A 318 -23.50 -10.18 -0.62
C SER A 318 -22.31 -9.36 -1.07
N PHE A 319 -21.13 -9.69 -0.53
CA PHE A 319 -19.88 -9.19 -1.06
C PHE A 319 -18.82 -10.30 -1.08
N ILE A 320 -17.88 -10.19 -2.01
CA ILE A 320 -16.74 -11.10 -2.12
C ILE A 320 -15.46 -10.29 -2.06
N VAL A 321 -14.50 -10.75 -1.26
CA VAL A 321 -13.14 -10.22 -1.26
C VAL A 321 -12.25 -11.22 -2.01
N CYS A 322 -11.58 -10.76 -3.05
CA CYS A 322 -10.59 -11.54 -3.78
C CYS A 322 -9.26 -10.77 -3.95
N THR A 323 -8.22 -11.46 -4.45
CA THR A 323 -6.94 -10.85 -4.81
C THR A 323 -6.83 -10.74 -6.33
N GLY A 324 -6.32 -9.62 -6.84
CA GLY A 324 -6.00 -9.43 -8.25
C GLY A 324 -4.71 -10.12 -8.70
N VAL A 325 -3.96 -10.72 -7.76
CA VAL A 325 -2.69 -11.41 -8.03
C VAL A 325 -2.67 -12.77 -7.33
N GLY A 326 -2.43 -13.83 -8.10
CA GLY A 326 -2.19 -15.17 -7.56
C GLY A 326 -0.73 -15.34 -7.13
N ARG A 327 -0.46 -16.41 -6.37
CA ARG A 327 0.91 -16.74 -5.95
C ARG A 327 1.85 -16.81 -7.17
N GLN A 328 3.04 -16.21 -7.06
CA GLN A 328 4.02 -16.10 -8.16
C GLN A 328 3.47 -15.39 -9.41
N GLY A 329 2.48 -14.50 -9.25
CA GLY A 329 1.93 -13.74 -10.37
C GLY A 329 0.95 -14.52 -11.24
N LYS A 330 0.57 -15.74 -10.86
CA LYS A 330 -0.44 -16.55 -11.56
C LYS A 330 -1.76 -15.80 -11.69
N ASP A 331 -2.44 -16.02 -12.80
CA ASP A 331 -3.77 -15.49 -13.03
C ASP A 331 -4.75 -16.07 -12.00
N VAL A 332 -5.63 -15.21 -11.50
CA VAL A 332 -6.68 -15.57 -10.56
C VAL A 332 -7.99 -15.57 -11.31
N LYS A 333 -8.77 -16.65 -11.17
CA LYS A 333 -10.13 -16.68 -11.69
C LYS A 333 -11.00 -15.74 -10.85
N LEU A 334 -11.50 -14.65 -11.46
CA LEU A 334 -12.32 -13.66 -10.76
C LEU A 334 -13.80 -14.11 -10.70
N PRO A 335 -14.58 -13.71 -9.69
CA PRO A 335 -16.02 -13.95 -9.68
C PRO A 335 -16.70 -13.26 -10.86
N GLY A 336 -17.69 -13.91 -11.45
CA GLY A 336 -18.55 -13.33 -12.47
C GLY A 336 -19.56 -12.32 -11.91
N TYR A 337 -20.20 -11.60 -12.83
CA TYR A 337 -21.17 -10.57 -12.52
C TYR A 337 -22.39 -11.14 -11.79
N ASP A 338 -22.75 -10.47 -10.71
CA ASP A 338 -23.99 -10.66 -9.99
C ASP A 338 -24.43 -9.27 -9.55
N ARG A 339 -25.63 -8.87 -9.98
CA ARG A 339 -26.18 -7.55 -9.71
C ARG A 339 -26.30 -7.27 -8.21
N ALA A 340 -26.60 -8.30 -7.41
CA ALA A 340 -26.80 -8.20 -5.97
C ALA A 340 -25.51 -8.35 -5.16
N ARG A 341 -24.34 -8.24 -5.82
CA ARG A 341 -23.04 -8.48 -5.19
C ARG A 341 -22.08 -7.30 -5.36
N THR A 342 -21.42 -6.96 -4.27
CA THR A 342 -20.24 -6.09 -4.30
C THR A 342 -18.97 -6.93 -4.40
N LEU A 343 -18.16 -6.70 -5.43
CA LEU A 343 -16.86 -7.35 -5.60
C LEU A 343 -15.75 -6.42 -5.12
N VAL A 344 -14.96 -6.89 -4.16
CA VAL A 344 -13.80 -6.20 -3.62
C VAL A 344 -12.52 -6.93 -4.05
N ILE A 345 -11.65 -6.25 -4.78
CA ILE A 345 -10.37 -6.79 -5.27
C ILE A 345 -9.22 -6.08 -4.58
N LEU A 346 -8.50 -6.80 -3.73
CA LEU A 346 -7.25 -6.35 -3.13
C LEU A 346 -6.08 -6.62 -4.08
N MET A 347 -5.01 -5.82 -3.98
CA MET A 347 -3.79 -6.02 -4.78
C MET A 347 -4.02 -6.03 -6.31
N GLY A 348 -5.11 -5.41 -6.79
CA GLY A 348 -5.51 -5.45 -8.21
C GLY A 348 -5.19 -4.20 -9.02
N VAL A 349 -4.97 -3.05 -8.38
CA VAL A 349 -4.93 -1.75 -9.07
C VAL A 349 -3.75 -1.63 -10.05
N ALA A 350 -2.55 -2.13 -9.67
CA ALA A 350 -1.39 -2.16 -10.57
C ALA A 350 -1.60 -3.06 -11.81
N ARG A 351 -2.62 -3.93 -11.79
CA ARG A 351 -3.02 -4.81 -12.88
C ARG A 351 -4.43 -4.49 -13.39
N LEU A 352 -4.90 -3.25 -13.21
CA LEU A 352 -6.27 -2.85 -13.53
C LEU A 352 -6.69 -3.28 -14.95
N ALA A 353 -5.83 -3.09 -15.95
CA ALA A 353 -6.12 -3.51 -17.33
C ALA A 353 -6.39 -5.03 -17.45
N GLN A 354 -5.60 -5.86 -16.77
CA GLN A 354 -5.79 -7.32 -16.75
C GLN A 354 -7.07 -7.72 -16.00
N VAL A 355 -7.35 -7.04 -14.87
CA VAL A 355 -8.58 -7.21 -14.11
C VAL A 355 -9.79 -6.88 -14.99
N LEU A 356 -9.78 -5.74 -15.67
CA LEU A 356 -10.90 -5.34 -16.55
C LEU A 356 -11.08 -6.29 -17.72
N LYS A 357 -9.99 -6.77 -18.32
CA LYS A 357 -10.05 -7.80 -19.37
C LYS A 357 -10.71 -9.09 -18.87
N ALA A 358 -10.37 -9.53 -17.66
CA ALA A 358 -10.98 -10.70 -17.03
C ALA A 358 -12.49 -10.49 -16.73
N LEU A 359 -12.88 -9.28 -16.31
CA LEU A 359 -14.27 -8.97 -15.93
C LEU A 359 -15.19 -8.74 -17.14
N ARG A 360 -14.69 -8.09 -18.19
CA ARG A 360 -15.45 -7.71 -19.40
C ARG A 360 -15.41 -8.75 -20.53
N ASP A 361 -14.51 -9.72 -20.44
CA ASP A 361 -14.31 -10.82 -21.40
C ASP A 361 -14.44 -10.43 -22.88
N GLU A 362 -13.38 -9.81 -23.43
CA GLU A 362 -13.28 -9.46 -24.85
C GLU A 362 -13.22 -10.67 -25.81
N ALA A 363 -13.20 -11.92 -25.28
CA ALA A 363 -13.09 -13.14 -26.06
C ALA A 363 -14.43 -13.80 -26.43
N GLY A 364 -15.57 -13.17 -26.09
CA GLY A 364 -16.89 -13.55 -26.62
C GLY A 364 -17.69 -14.58 -25.81
N HIS A 365 -17.34 -14.85 -24.54
CA HIS A 365 -18.17 -15.69 -23.65
C HIS A 365 -19.11 -14.82 -22.81
N GLU A 366 -20.13 -14.25 -23.46
CA GLU A 366 -21.11 -13.38 -22.80
C GLU A 366 -21.87 -14.12 -21.69
N GLU A 367 -22.24 -15.38 -21.94
CA GLU A 367 -22.91 -16.26 -20.99
C GLU A 367 -22.04 -17.49 -20.69
N GLY A 368 -21.33 -17.48 -19.55
CA GLY A 368 -20.65 -18.66 -19.04
C GLY A 368 -19.24 -18.42 -18.48
N PRO A 369 -18.64 -19.47 -17.88
CA PRO A 369 -17.32 -19.40 -17.28
C PRO A 369 -16.24 -19.22 -18.35
N SER A 370 -15.48 -18.14 -18.22
CA SER A 370 -14.25 -17.88 -18.95
C SER A 370 -13.07 -18.52 -18.20
N PRO A 371 -11.95 -18.84 -18.85
CA PRO A 371 -10.72 -19.24 -18.14
C PRO A 371 -10.31 -18.24 -17.04
N MET A 372 -10.70 -16.97 -17.17
CA MET A 372 -10.35 -15.90 -16.24
C MET A 372 -11.49 -15.50 -15.27
N ARG A 373 -12.72 -15.99 -15.47
CA ARG A 373 -13.91 -15.52 -14.75
C ARG A 373 -14.94 -16.64 -14.49
N ASP A 374 -15.52 -16.66 -13.30
CA ASP A 374 -16.51 -17.65 -12.88
C ASP A 374 -17.93 -17.09 -12.82
N GLY A 375 -18.68 -17.10 -13.93
CA GLY A 375 -20.08 -16.66 -13.97
C GLY A 375 -20.45 -15.93 -15.26
N PRO A 376 -21.26 -14.86 -15.22
CA PRO A 376 -21.52 -13.94 -16.36
C PRO A 376 -20.52 -12.77 -16.46
N THR A 377 -20.43 -12.15 -17.63
CA THR A 377 -19.60 -10.94 -17.88
C THR A 377 -20.19 -9.72 -17.19
N PHE A 378 -19.32 -8.79 -16.75
CA PHE A 378 -19.77 -7.53 -16.17
C PHE A 378 -20.20 -6.53 -17.26
N PRO A 379 -21.40 -5.92 -17.13
CA PRO A 379 -21.81 -4.82 -18.00
C PRO A 379 -20.84 -3.63 -17.93
N ASP A 380 -20.59 -3.00 -19.07
CA ASP A 380 -19.67 -1.84 -19.20
C ASP A 380 -20.04 -0.65 -18.31
N ASN A 381 -21.34 -0.49 -18.05
CA ASN A 381 -21.89 0.56 -17.21
C ASN A 381 -21.80 0.22 -15.70
N THR A 382 -21.31 -0.97 -15.31
CA THR A 382 -21.22 -1.35 -13.90
C THR A 382 -20.35 -0.34 -13.14
N PRO A 383 -20.83 0.22 -12.01
CA PRO A 383 -20.05 1.12 -11.19
C PRO A 383 -18.79 0.47 -10.60
N ILE A 384 -17.70 1.23 -10.54
CA ILE A 384 -16.41 0.82 -10.02
C ILE A 384 -15.74 1.99 -9.29
N ALA A 385 -15.06 1.69 -8.18
CA ALA A 385 -14.21 2.60 -7.45
C ALA A 385 -12.81 2.03 -7.28
N ILE A 386 -11.80 2.88 -7.43
CA ILE A 386 -10.43 2.64 -6.99
C ILE A 386 -10.21 3.48 -5.74
N ILE A 387 -9.84 2.82 -4.64
CA ILE A 387 -9.59 3.48 -3.36
C ILE A 387 -8.14 3.26 -3.00
N GLU A 388 -7.40 4.35 -2.96
CA GLU A 388 -5.98 4.40 -2.65
C GLU A 388 -5.76 5.00 -1.28
N ARG A 389 -4.84 4.39 -0.53
CA ARG A 389 -4.45 4.82 0.81
C ARG A 389 -5.67 5.06 1.70
N GLY A 390 -6.65 4.16 1.61
CA GLY A 390 -7.90 4.28 2.34
C GLY A 390 -7.66 4.48 3.84
N SER A 391 -8.37 5.44 4.44
CA SER A 391 -8.21 5.93 5.82
C SER A 391 -6.96 6.78 6.12
N MET A 392 -6.10 7.08 5.13
CA MET A 392 -4.95 7.98 5.31
C MET A 392 -5.30 9.42 4.92
N PRO A 393 -4.63 10.45 5.48
CA PRO A 393 -4.88 11.85 5.12
C PRO A 393 -4.72 12.17 3.63
N ASP A 394 -3.90 11.40 2.92
CA ASP A 394 -3.65 11.49 1.48
C ASP A 394 -4.42 10.45 0.66
N GLN A 395 -5.50 9.90 1.23
CA GLN A 395 -6.46 9.03 0.54
C GLN A 395 -6.89 9.62 -0.79
N ARG A 396 -7.08 8.76 -1.80
CA ARG A 396 -7.69 9.13 -3.07
C ARG A 396 -8.73 8.11 -3.49
N ILE A 397 -9.92 8.60 -3.86
CA ILE A 397 -11.04 7.78 -4.32
C ILE A 397 -11.37 8.20 -5.75
N ILE A 398 -11.31 7.25 -6.67
CA ILE A 398 -11.61 7.45 -8.08
C ILE A 398 -12.80 6.59 -8.42
N THR A 399 -13.92 7.18 -8.81
CA THR A 399 -15.14 6.43 -9.14
C THR A 399 -15.59 6.66 -10.56
N SER A 400 -16.02 5.60 -11.24
CA SER A 400 -16.48 5.64 -12.62
C SER A 400 -17.30 4.39 -12.93
N THR A 401 -17.48 4.09 -14.21
CA THR A 401 -17.98 2.82 -14.73
C THR A 401 -16.82 1.95 -15.22
N LEU A 402 -17.02 0.64 -15.37
CA LEU A 402 -15.98 -0.26 -15.90
C LEU A 402 -15.42 0.21 -17.25
N LYS A 403 -16.26 0.81 -18.09
CA LYS A 403 -15.87 1.40 -19.37
C LYS A 403 -14.82 2.51 -19.24
N ASN A 404 -14.96 3.37 -18.23
CA ASN A 404 -14.27 4.66 -18.17
C ASN A 404 -13.16 4.72 -17.10
N ILE A 405 -13.04 3.70 -16.23
CA ILE A 405 -12.14 3.75 -15.07
C ILE A 405 -10.65 3.82 -15.41
N ILE A 406 -10.21 3.28 -16.56
CA ILE A 406 -8.81 3.40 -17.00
C ILE A 406 -8.47 4.86 -17.27
N ALA A 407 -9.29 5.54 -18.10
CA ALA A 407 -9.12 6.96 -18.39
C ALA A 407 -9.22 7.81 -17.12
N ALA A 408 -10.10 7.45 -16.18
CA ALA A 408 -10.20 8.11 -14.90
C ALA A 408 -8.90 8.01 -14.07
N LEU A 409 -8.29 6.81 -14.00
CA LEU A 409 -7.03 6.60 -13.29
C LEU A 409 -5.87 7.35 -13.97
N GLU A 410 -5.80 7.32 -15.31
CA GLU A 410 -4.78 8.06 -16.07
C GLU A 410 -4.91 9.58 -15.85
N SER A 411 -6.13 10.10 -15.74
CA SER A 411 -6.38 11.54 -15.54
C SER A 411 -5.85 12.10 -14.21
N VAL A 412 -5.65 11.25 -13.20
CA VAL A 412 -5.16 11.67 -11.87
C VAL A 412 -3.66 11.42 -11.69
N GLY A 413 -2.97 10.94 -12.72
CA GLY A 413 -1.54 10.63 -12.69
C GLY A 413 -1.21 9.31 -12.00
N GLU A 414 -0.04 9.25 -11.37
CA GLU A 414 0.50 8.01 -10.81
C GLU A 414 -0.36 7.41 -9.70
N GLN A 415 -0.40 6.07 -9.64
CA GLN A 415 -1.09 5.30 -8.62
C GLN A 415 -0.46 5.52 -7.23
N ARG A 416 -1.28 5.62 -6.18
CA ARG A 416 -0.81 5.70 -4.79
C ARG A 416 -1.05 4.39 -4.03
N PRO A 417 -0.06 3.48 -3.95
CA PRO A 417 -0.22 2.27 -3.16
C PRO A 417 -0.25 2.55 -1.64
N PRO A 418 -0.90 1.69 -0.84
CA PRO A 418 -1.72 0.55 -1.27
C PRO A 418 -3.09 0.99 -1.81
N GLY A 419 -3.60 0.29 -2.83
CA GLY A 419 -4.92 0.55 -3.42
C GLY A 419 -5.75 -0.72 -3.62
N MET A 420 -7.07 -0.55 -3.68
CA MET A 420 -8.06 -1.61 -3.91
C MET A 420 -9.11 -1.19 -4.92
N ILE A 421 -9.84 -2.17 -5.45
CA ILE A 421 -10.94 -1.96 -6.39
C ILE A 421 -12.24 -2.44 -5.74
N VAL A 422 -13.31 -1.66 -5.87
CA VAL A 422 -14.68 -2.03 -5.47
C VAL A 422 -15.56 -1.95 -6.70
N ILE A 423 -16.33 -2.99 -6.99
CA ILE A 423 -17.15 -3.10 -8.20
C ILE A 423 -18.56 -3.51 -7.81
N GLY A 424 -19.55 -2.89 -8.41
CA GLY A 424 -20.96 -3.19 -8.20
C GLY A 424 -21.76 -1.94 -7.83
N TRP A 425 -23.07 -2.10 -7.83
CA TRP A 425 -24.02 -1.00 -7.65
C TRP A 425 -23.92 -0.29 -6.30
N SER A 426 -23.31 -0.94 -5.30
CA SER A 426 -23.02 -0.31 -4.01
C SER A 426 -22.15 0.95 -4.11
N VAL A 427 -21.32 1.06 -5.15
CA VAL A 427 -20.40 2.20 -5.34
C VAL A 427 -21.14 3.54 -5.45
N LEU A 428 -22.35 3.56 -6.03
CA LEU A 428 -23.17 4.77 -6.17
C LEU A 428 -24.28 4.91 -5.13
N ALA A 429 -24.46 3.90 -4.26
CA ALA A 429 -25.68 3.72 -3.48
C ALA A 429 -25.95 4.81 -2.43
N LEU A 430 -24.91 5.46 -1.92
CA LEU A 430 -25.02 6.57 -0.96
C LEU A 430 -24.85 7.94 -1.61
N TRP A 431 -24.70 8.01 -2.94
CA TRP A 431 -24.54 9.29 -3.60
C TRP A 431 -25.84 10.10 -3.59
N GLY A 432 -25.73 11.41 -3.35
CA GLY A 432 -26.87 12.33 -3.40
C GLY A 432 -27.94 11.99 -2.37
N LYS A 433 -29.15 11.66 -2.82
CA LYS A 433 -30.25 11.24 -1.93
C LYS A 433 -30.16 9.75 -1.53
N GLY A 434 -29.19 9.02 -2.09
CA GLY A 434 -29.06 7.57 -1.97
C GLY A 434 -30.04 6.81 -2.88
N ASP A 435 -29.71 5.55 -3.13
CA ASP A 435 -30.54 4.62 -3.90
C ASP A 435 -30.62 3.27 -3.19
N VAL A 436 -31.84 2.80 -2.96
CA VAL A 436 -32.16 1.51 -2.33
C VAL A 436 -32.96 0.58 -3.26
N GLY A 437 -33.27 1.02 -4.49
CA GLY A 437 -34.13 0.29 -5.45
C GLY A 437 -33.36 -0.42 -6.57
N VAL A 438 -32.03 -0.51 -6.47
CA VAL A 438 -31.16 -1.10 -7.51
C VAL A 438 -31.59 -2.51 -7.92
N LEU A 439 -31.98 -3.34 -6.94
CA LEU A 439 -32.43 -4.71 -7.19
C LEU A 439 -33.90 -4.78 -7.59
N ASP A 440 -34.76 -3.97 -6.96
CA ASP A 440 -36.20 -3.98 -7.19
C ASP A 440 -36.58 -3.47 -8.59
N GLU A 441 -35.92 -2.41 -9.06
CA GLU A 441 -36.21 -1.78 -10.36
C GLU A 441 -35.38 -2.41 -11.50
N GLY A 442 -34.43 -3.29 -11.15
CA GLY A 442 -33.58 -3.98 -12.12
C GLY A 442 -32.79 -3.03 -13.04
N PRO A 443 -32.40 -3.51 -14.25
CA PRO A 443 -31.52 -2.77 -15.14
C PRO A 443 -32.16 -1.57 -15.85
N VAL A 444 -33.49 -1.40 -15.74
CA VAL A 444 -34.27 -0.40 -16.50
C VAL A 444 -33.79 1.04 -16.22
N ARG A 445 -33.40 1.32 -14.97
CA ARG A 445 -32.96 2.66 -14.52
C ARG A 445 -31.45 2.83 -14.43
N ASP A 446 -30.68 1.89 -14.96
CA ASP A 446 -29.22 1.90 -14.79
C ASP A 446 -28.53 3.14 -15.39
N TYR A 447 -28.92 3.53 -16.60
CA TYR A 447 -28.38 4.73 -17.24
C TYR A 447 -28.79 6.01 -16.53
N GLU A 448 -30.02 6.06 -16.00
CA GLU A 448 -30.52 7.17 -15.20
C GLU A 448 -29.71 7.30 -13.91
N ARG A 449 -29.52 6.21 -13.15
CA ARG A 449 -28.71 6.19 -11.92
C ARG A 449 -27.28 6.64 -12.16
N ILE A 450 -26.66 6.18 -13.24
CA ILE A 450 -25.29 6.56 -13.59
C ILE A 450 -25.24 8.03 -14.01
N GLY A 451 -26.24 8.50 -14.76
CA GLY A 451 -26.36 9.90 -15.15
C GLY A 451 -26.55 10.84 -13.96
N GLU A 452 -27.40 10.47 -12.99
CA GLU A 452 -27.56 11.22 -11.74
C GLU A 452 -26.27 11.21 -10.91
N TRP A 453 -25.61 10.05 -10.83
CA TRP A 453 -24.39 9.87 -10.07
C TRP A 453 -23.21 10.67 -10.64
N LEU A 454 -22.93 10.56 -11.94
CA LEU A 454 -21.75 11.16 -12.57
C LEU A 454 -22.03 12.56 -13.16
N GLY A 455 -23.29 12.89 -13.44
CA GLY A 455 -23.66 14.11 -14.16
C GLY A 455 -23.06 14.14 -15.57
N ASP A 456 -22.54 15.29 -15.97
CA ASP A 456 -21.84 15.46 -17.26
C ASP A 456 -20.42 14.88 -17.26
N ALA A 457 -19.90 14.45 -16.11
CA ALA A 457 -18.56 13.89 -16.00
C ALA A 457 -18.56 12.39 -16.32
N SER A 458 -17.41 11.87 -16.78
CA SER A 458 -17.22 10.42 -16.98
C SER A 458 -16.67 9.70 -15.74
N TRP A 459 -16.18 10.44 -14.75
CA TRP A 459 -15.67 9.94 -13.48
C TRP A 459 -15.66 11.04 -12.42
N ARG A 460 -15.43 10.67 -11.16
CA ARG A 460 -15.22 11.59 -10.04
C ARG A 460 -13.95 11.20 -9.28
N VAL A 461 -13.29 12.21 -8.72
CA VAL A 461 -12.09 12.05 -7.89
C VAL A 461 -12.30 12.80 -6.58
N LYS A 462 -12.03 12.14 -5.46
CA LYS A 462 -12.04 12.75 -4.12
C LYS A 462 -10.72 12.44 -3.44
N ASP A 463 -9.97 13.49 -3.13
CA ASP A 463 -8.74 13.41 -2.32
C ASP A 463 -9.04 13.78 -0.86
N GLY A 464 -8.31 13.17 0.05
CA GLY A 464 -8.34 13.44 1.47
C GLY A 464 -9.39 12.67 2.26
N LEU A 465 -9.27 12.81 3.58
CA LEU A 465 -10.26 12.35 4.55
C LEU A 465 -11.37 13.38 4.72
N ASP A 466 -12.52 12.91 5.20
CA ASP A 466 -13.54 13.83 5.71
C ASP A 466 -13.02 14.56 6.96
N VAL A 467 -13.23 15.87 7.03
CA VAL A 467 -12.79 16.72 8.16
C VAL A 467 -13.35 16.25 9.51
N GLY A 468 -14.46 15.50 9.52
CA GLY A 468 -14.99 14.88 10.73
C GLY A 468 -14.07 13.83 11.35
N TRP A 469 -13.10 13.28 10.61
CA TRP A 469 -12.10 12.35 11.16
C TRP A 469 -10.92 13.04 11.82
N ASP A 470 -10.65 14.31 11.52
CA ASP A 470 -9.54 15.05 12.16
C ASP A 470 -9.78 15.31 13.65
N VAL A 471 -11.03 15.15 14.13
CA VAL A 471 -11.45 15.32 15.53
C VAL A 471 -11.57 14.01 16.32
N LEU A 472 -11.33 12.85 15.70
CA LEU A 472 -11.40 11.51 16.32
C LEU A 472 -10.02 10.89 16.55
#